data_AF-A0A931QT74-F1
#
_entry.id   AF-A0A931QT74-F1
#
_cell.length_a   1.000
_cell.length_b   1.000
_cell.length_c   1.000
_cell.angle_alpha   90.00
_cell.angle_beta   90.00
_cell.angle_gamma   90.00
#
_symmetry.space_group_name_H-M   'P 1'
#
loop_
_entity.id
_entity.type
_entity.pdbx_description
1 polymer ?
#
loop_
_entity_poly.entity_id
_entity_poly.type
_entity_poly.pdbx_seq_one_letter_code
_entity_poly.pdbx_strand_id
1 'polypeptide(L)'
;MKKFFVVVLSLFFLISADAFDAQNNKINSGQKSLSQQYEDDYTINKKYYEYLGKGKEPSKSEEEKYLNEIPFDLKKKLSEAKKIDRKWYYRLLKEAWNIYYWFSYPASDYPFRLSSSELKNSLIKKELQKDIELQILQMKCIHAKENEKSNIRAQMAAKLNEIFDVKETMKAEEIKYLESRINELKASLKERQKNKNAIVEKKLKEVLREKNDLTWD
;
A
#
# COMPACT_ATOMS: atom_id res chain seq x y z
N MET A 1 -32.43 -40.97 -44.77
CA MET A 1 -32.91 -39.59 -44.57
C MET A 1 -32.01 -38.89 -43.55
N LYS A 2 -30.94 -38.25 -44.03
CA LYS A 2 -29.99 -37.44 -43.24
C LYS A 2 -30.03 -36.04 -43.82
N LYS A 3 -30.58 -35.07 -43.09
CA LYS A 3 -30.45 -33.60 -43.22
C LYS A 3 -31.48 -33.00 -42.25
N PHE A 4 -31.17 -31.83 -41.67
CA PHE A 4 -31.82 -31.14 -40.54
C PHE A 4 -31.30 -31.51 -39.15
N PHE A 5 -30.24 -30.83 -38.72
CA PHE A 5 -30.09 -30.20 -37.39
C PHE A 5 -28.69 -29.55 -37.28
N VAL A 6 -28.38 -28.56 -38.13
CA VAL A 6 -27.17 -27.72 -38.00
C VAL A 6 -27.52 -26.29 -38.40
N VAL A 7 -28.38 -25.60 -37.62
CA VAL A 7 -28.59 -24.13 -37.77
C VAL A 7 -28.91 -23.43 -36.43
N VAL A 8 -28.64 -24.02 -35.27
CA VAL A 8 -28.91 -23.34 -33.96
C VAL A 8 -27.64 -23.07 -33.14
N LEU A 9 -26.46 -23.12 -33.77
CA LEU A 9 -25.18 -22.87 -33.07
C LEU A 9 -24.44 -21.60 -33.53
N SER A 10 -25.08 -20.72 -34.29
CA SER A 10 -24.47 -19.49 -34.82
C SER A 10 -25.11 -18.19 -34.34
N LEU A 11 -26.07 -18.23 -33.41
CA LEU A 11 -26.67 -17.03 -32.81
C LEU A 11 -26.31 -16.80 -31.33
N PHE A 12 -25.53 -17.69 -30.70
CA PHE A 12 -25.11 -17.53 -29.29
C PHE A 12 -23.71 -16.95 -29.11
N PHE A 13 -22.98 -16.68 -30.18
CA PHE A 13 -21.61 -16.11 -30.13
C PHE A 13 -21.52 -14.62 -30.48
N LEU A 14 -22.64 -13.95 -30.78
CA LEU A 14 -22.67 -12.53 -31.15
C LEU A 14 -23.22 -11.59 -30.06
N ILE A 15 -23.54 -12.10 -28.87
CA ILE A 15 -23.98 -11.27 -27.72
C ILE A 15 -22.83 -11.05 -26.70
N SER A 16 -21.65 -11.63 -26.91
CA SER A 16 -20.57 -11.65 -25.91
C SER A 16 -19.46 -10.62 -26.10
N ALA A 17 -19.38 -9.93 -27.25
CA ALA A 17 -18.35 -8.93 -27.49
C ALA A 17 -18.75 -7.55 -26.92
N ASP A 18 -19.96 -7.08 -27.24
CA ASP A 18 -20.42 -5.75 -26.82
C ASP A 18 -20.67 -5.65 -25.31
N ALA A 19 -21.03 -6.77 -24.66
CA ALA A 19 -21.19 -6.82 -23.21
C ALA A 19 -19.83 -6.78 -22.45
N PHE A 20 -18.75 -7.27 -23.08
CA PHE A 20 -17.40 -7.24 -22.51
C PHE A 20 -16.78 -5.84 -22.63
N ASP A 21 -16.99 -5.15 -23.75
CA ASP A 21 -16.54 -3.77 -23.96
C ASP A 21 -17.33 -2.75 -23.12
N ALA A 22 -18.64 -2.98 -22.91
CA ALA A 22 -19.44 -2.16 -22.00
C ALA A 22 -19.03 -2.33 -20.52
N GLN A 23 -18.53 -3.51 -20.12
CA GLN A 23 -17.98 -3.74 -18.78
C GLN A 23 -16.58 -3.11 -18.62
N ASN A 24 -15.71 -3.21 -19.63
CA ASN A 24 -14.39 -2.56 -19.61
C ASN A 24 -14.49 -1.03 -19.61
N ASN A 25 -15.46 -0.45 -20.34
CA ASN A 25 -15.71 1.00 -20.28
C ASN A 25 -16.27 1.47 -18.93
N LYS A 26 -17.04 0.63 -18.20
CA LYS A 26 -17.46 0.93 -16.82
C LYS A 26 -16.34 0.77 -15.79
N ILE A 27 -15.37 -0.10 -16.03
CA ILE A 27 -14.18 -0.24 -15.16
C ILE A 27 -13.26 0.99 -15.31
N ASN A 28 -13.15 1.54 -16.53
CA ASN A 28 -12.35 2.74 -16.80
C ASN A 28 -13.00 4.06 -16.34
N SER A 29 -14.33 4.13 -16.19
CA SER A 29 -15.01 5.36 -15.74
C SER A 29 -14.79 5.73 -14.26
N GLY A 30 -14.14 4.84 -13.49
CA GLY A 30 -13.79 5.06 -12.07
C GLY A 30 -12.30 5.14 -11.76
N GLN A 31 -11.43 4.95 -12.76
CA GLN A 31 -10.00 5.11 -12.58
C GLN A 31 -9.66 6.60 -12.61
N LYS A 32 -9.37 7.17 -11.44
CA LYS A 32 -8.75 8.49 -11.33
C LYS A 32 -7.51 8.52 -12.21
N SER A 33 -7.29 9.63 -12.91
CA SER A 33 -6.03 9.79 -13.65
C SER A 33 -4.86 9.60 -12.69
N LEU A 34 -3.72 9.13 -13.19
CA LEU A 34 -2.50 9.00 -12.38
C LEU A 34 -2.22 10.31 -11.61
N SER A 35 -2.43 11.45 -12.27
CA SER A 35 -2.32 12.79 -11.67
C SER A 35 -3.32 13.05 -10.54
N GLN A 36 -4.59 12.67 -10.70
CA GLN A 36 -5.61 12.79 -9.64
C GLN A 36 -5.29 11.89 -8.45
N GLN A 37 -4.77 10.69 -8.70
CA GLN A 37 -4.37 9.77 -7.64
C GLN A 37 -3.17 10.32 -6.85
N TYR A 38 -2.20 10.93 -7.54
CA TYR A 38 -1.10 11.65 -6.89
C TYR A 38 -1.56 12.89 -6.11
N GLU A 39 -2.53 13.65 -6.63
CA GLU A 39 -3.09 14.79 -5.91
C GLU A 39 -3.85 14.36 -4.66
N ASP A 40 -4.60 13.26 -4.71
CA ASP A 40 -5.31 12.73 -3.54
C ASP A 40 -4.33 12.24 -2.46
N ASP A 41 -3.30 11.48 -2.85
CA ASP A 41 -2.25 11.03 -1.94
C ASP A 41 -1.51 12.22 -1.31
N TYR A 42 -1.25 13.28 -2.09
CA TYR A 42 -0.68 14.53 -1.59
C TYR A 42 -1.62 15.27 -0.62
N THR A 43 -2.93 15.26 -0.87
CA THR A 43 -3.94 15.95 -0.05
C THR A 43 -4.21 15.23 1.28
N ILE A 44 -4.22 13.89 1.27
CA ILE A 44 -4.30 13.05 2.47
C ILE A 44 -3.07 13.31 3.35
N ASN A 45 -1.89 13.31 2.73
CA ASN A 45 -0.65 13.65 3.42
C ASN A 45 -0.68 15.08 3.99
N LYS A 46 -1.17 16.06 3.24
CA LYS A 46 -1.31 17.45 3.73
C LYS A 46 -2.19 17.56 4.99
N LYS A 47 -3.36 16.92 5.03
CA LYS A 47 -4.23 16.91 6.23
C LYS A 47 -3.58 16.19 7.41
N TYR A 48 -2.88 15.08 7.14
CA TYR A 48 -2.08 14.38 8.15
C TYR A 48 -0.96 15.27 8.71
N TYR A 49 -0.29 16.04 7.86
CA TYR A 49 0.75 17.00 8.26
C TYR A 49 0.19 18.25 8.95
N GLU A 50 -1.02 18.69 8.63
CA GLU A 50 -1.72 19.74 9.39
C GLU A 50 -2.11 19.26 10.79
N TYR A 51 -2.49 17.99 10.94
CA TYR A 51 -2.73 17.36 12.23
C TYR A 51 -1.43 17.26 13.06
N LEU A 52 -0.33 16.79 12.46
CA LEU A 52 0.98 16.72 13.12
C LEU A 52 1.59 18.10 13.39
N GLY A 53 1.34 19.08 12.51
CA GLY A 53 1.91 20.44 12.52
C GLY A 53 1.32 21.38 13.58
N LYS A 54 0.23 20.98 14.25
CA LYS A 54 -0.30 21.66 15.45
C LYS A 54 0.32 21.16 16.76
N GLY A 55 1.25 20.20 16.69
CA GLY A 55 1.89 19.65 17.88
C GLY A 55 2.78 20.67 18.58
N LYS A 56 2.55 20.88 19.88
CA LYS A 56 3.49 21.59 20.76
C LYS A 56 4.90 21.01 20.63
N GLU A 57 5.91 21.87 20.80
CA GLU A 57 7.29 21.44 20.98
C GLU A 57 7.35 20.37 22.08
N PRO A 58 7.95 19.19 21.81
CA PRO A 58 8.08 18.15 22.82
C PRO A 58 8.99 18.63 23.95
N SER A 59 8.73 18.16 25.16
CA SER A 59 9.66 18.28 26.27
C SER A 59 11.01 17.61 25.93
N LYS A 60 12.08 17.97 26.65
CA LYS A 60 13.41 17.35 26.44
C LYS A 60 13.37 15.82 26.57
N SER A 61 12.58 15.32 27.53
CA SER A 61 12.40 13.89 27.76
C SER A 61 11.69 13.19 26.60
N GLU A 62 10.66 13.83 26.03
CA GLU A 62 9.98 13.32 24.84
C GLU A 62 10.88 13.35 23.61
N GLU A 63 11.65 14.43 23.43
CA GLU A 63 12.61 14.55 22.33
C GLU A 63 13.64 13.40 22.38
N GLU A 64 14.20 13.12 23.56
CA GLU A 64 15.14 12.02 23.77
C GLU A 64 14.50 10.66 23.51
N LYS A 65 13.27 10.44 24.00
CA LYS A 65 12.49 9.24 23.70
C LYS A 65 12.33 9.05 22.20
N TYR A 66 11.93 10.09 21.48
CA TYR A 66 11.74 10.01 20.03
C TYR A 66 13.03 9.70 19.29
N LEU A 67 14.13 10.35 19.69
CA LEU A 67 15.44 10.12 19.11
C LEU A 67 15.91 8.69 19.35
N ASN A 68 15.58 8.03 20.46
CA ASN A 68 16.06 6.67 20.75
C ASN A 68 15.47 5.61 19.81
N GLU A 69 14.25 5.81 19.30
CA GLU A 69 13.56 4.84 18.44
C GLU A 69 13.90 4.94 16.95
N ILE A 70 14.63 5.98 16.53
CA ILE A 70 14.97 6.20 15.11
C ILE A 70 16.43 5.82 14.80
N PRO A 71 16.78 5.52 13.54
CA PRO A 71 18.14 5.14 13.17
C PRO A 71 19.15 6.28 13.35
N PHE A 72 20.40 5.92 13.67
CA PHE A 72 21.48 6.86 13.90
C PHE A 72 21.69 7.86 12.75
N ASP A 73 21.68 7.39 11.50
CA ASP A 73 21.86 8.25 10.33
C ASP A 73 20.77 9.32 10.21
N LEU A 74 19.53 8.95 10.51
CA LEU A 74 18.41 9.87 10.51
C LEU A 74 18.51 10.88 11.67
N LYS A 75 18.96 10.45 12.88
CA LYS A 75 19.24 11.38 13.99
C LYS A 75 20.24 12.47 13.56
N LYS A 76 21.31 12.07 12.87
CA LYS A 76 22.32 13.00 12.37
C LYS A 76 21.71 14.02 11.41
N LYS A 77 20.91 13.58 10.44
CA LYS A 77 20.22 14.48 9.48
C LYS A 77 19.22 15.41 10.18
N LEU A 78 18.43 14.91 11.11
CA LEU A 78 17.48 15.72 11.89
C LEU A 78 18.21 16.77 12.74
N SER A 79 19.39 16.47 13.27
CA SER A 79 20.21 17.46 13.99
C SER A 79 20.65 18.62 13.09
N GLU A 80 20.87 18.38 11.80
CA GLU A 80 21.13 19.45 10.82
C GLU A 80 19.88 20.30 10.61
N ALA A 81 18.71 19.67 10.50
CA ALA A 81 17.43 20.37 10.37
C ALA A 81 17.12 21.26 11.59
N LYS A 82 17.45 20.79 12.81
CA LYS A 82 17.26 21.54 14.06
C LYS A 82 18.01 22.88 14.07
N LYS A 83 19.16 22.95 13.40
CA LYS A 83 19.97 24.18 13.27
C LYS A 83 19.36 25.20 12.30
N ILE A 84 18.54 24.73 11.36
CA ILE A 84 17.92 25.57 10.32
C ILE A 84 16.57 26.08 10.81
N ASP A 85 15.67 25.17 11.20
CA ASP A 85 14.34 25.50 11.70
C ASP A 85 13.94 24.47 12.77
N ARG A 86 13.86 24.95 14.01
CA ARG A 86 13.54 24.13 15.18
C ARG A 86 12.11 23.58 15.12
N LYS A 87 11.14 24.37 14.66
CA LYS A 87 9.74 23.94 14.58
C LYS A 87 9.58 22.83 13.56
N TRP A 88 10.23 22.99 12.41
CA TRP A 88 10.22 21.99 11.35
C TRP A 88 10.96 20.72 11.76
N TYR A 89 12.08 20.84 12.46
CA TYR A 89 12.75 19.69 13.08
C TYR A 89 11.81 18.86 13.97
N TYR A 90 11.05 19.50 14.87
CA TYR A 90 10.14 18.75 15.75
C TYR A 90 9.02 18.06 14.98
N ARG A 91 8.57 18.65 13.86
CA ARG A 91 7.63 17.99 12.96
C ARG A 91 8.23 16.72 12.37
N LEU A 92 9.42 16.82 11.78
CA LEU A 92 10.12 15.69 11.15
C LEU A 92 10.50 14.61 12.17
N LEU A 93 10.89 15.00 13.39
CA LEU A 93 11.20 14.06 14.46
C LEU A 93 9.97 13.22 14.85
N LYS A 94 8.81 13.85 15.01
CA LYS A 94 7.56 13.15 15.32
C LYS A 94 7.12 12.24 14.18
N GLU A 95 7.28 12.70 12.94
CA GLU A 95 7.00 11.91 11.74
C GLU A 95 7.88 10.65 11.67
N ALA A 96 9.19 10.81 11.87
CA ALA A 96 10.14 9.71 11.97
C ALA A 96 9.74 8.75 13.11
N TRP A 97 9.57 9.29 14.32
CA TRP A 97 9.24 8.49 15.50
C TRP A 97 7.97 7.69 15.33
N ASN A 98 6.88 8.34 14.87
CA ASN A 98 5.60 7.67 14.64
C ASN A 98 5.80 6.45 13.75
N ILE A 99 6.53 6.58 12.66
CA ILE A 99 6.66 5.47 11.71
C ILE A 99 7.54 4.37 12.29
N TYR A 100 8.69 4.71 12.88
CA TYR A 100 9.51 3.68 13.53
C TYR A 100 8.76 2.97 14.67
N TYR A 101 7.94 3.69 15.44
CA TYR A 101 7.08 3.12 16.47
C TYR A 101 5.98 2.22 15.86
N TRP A 102 5.15 2.74 14.95
CA TRP A 102 4.02 2.01 14.33
C TRP A 102 4.45 0.76 13.56
N PHE A 103 5.64 0.76 12.95
CA PHE A 103 6.19 -0.40 12.25
C PHE A 103 7.09 -1.29 13.11
N SER A 104 7.21 -1.02 14.42
CA SER A 104 7.89 -1.91 15.37
C SER A 104 6.93 -2.76 16.19
N TYR A 105 5.62 -2.46 16.18
CA TYR A 105 4.62 -3.33 16.78
C TYR A 105 4.37 -4.58 15.91
N PRO A 106 4.37 -5.79 16.52
CA PRO A 106 4.06 -7.02 15.82
C PRO A 106 2.65 -6.95 15.23
N ALA A 107 2.49 -7.49 14.02
CA ALA A 107 1.21 -7.46 13.31
C ALA A 107 0.10 -8.29 14.00
N SER A 108 0.43 -9.05 15.06
CA SER A 108 -0.52 -9.85 15.83
C SER A 108 -1.65 -9.04 16.46
N ASP A 109 -1.39 -7.77 16.79
CA ASP A 109 -2.35 -6.95 17.53
C ASP A 109 -3.32 -6.18 16.62
N TYR A 110 -3.15 -6.30 15.29
CA TYR A 110 -4.01 -5.65 14.29
C TYR A 110 -4.52 -6.66 13.25
N PRO A 111 -5.75 -7.19 13.39
CA PRO A 111 -6.31 -8.21 12.50
C PRO A 111 -6.54 -7.74 11.04
N PHE A 112 -6.33 -6.47 10.74
CA PHE A 112 -6.47 -5.88 9.40
C PHE A 112 -5.15 -5.68 8.63
N ARG A 113 -3.98 -6.03 9.20
CA ARG A 113 -2.72 -5.99 8.44
C ARG A 113 -2.68 -7.17 7.46
N LEU A 114 -3.16 -6.93 6.23
CA LEU A 114 -2.81 -7.68 5.03
C LEU A 114 -1.31 -7.99 5.07
N SER A 115 -0.96 -9.28 5.21
CA SER A 115 0.38 -9.88 5.21
C SER A 115 1.52 -8.87 4.99
N SER A 116 1.86 -8.09 6.03
CA SER A 116 2.99 -7.18 5.92
C SER A 116 4.24 -8.02 6.06
N SER A 117 4.77 -8.50 4.93
CA SER A 117 6.09 -9.14 4.93
C SER A 117 7.10 -8.19 5.57
N GLU A 118 8.11 -8.74 6.25
CA GLU A 118 9.21 -7.95 6.81
C GLU A 118 9.85 -7.05 5.74
N LEU A 119 9.88 -7.54 4.50
CA LEU A 119 10.29 -6.79 3.32
C LEU A 119 9.43 -5.54 3.09
N LYS A 120 8.10 -5.66 3.12
CA LYS A 120 7.20 -4.49 2.93
C LYS A 120 7.41 -3.44 4.02
N ASN A 121 7.55 -3.88 5.28
CA ASN A 121 7.84 -2.95 6.39
C ASN A 121 9.21 -2.27 6.23
N SER A 122 10.21 -3.01 5.78
CA SER A 122 11.54 -2.47 5.49
C SER A 122 11.50 -1.42 4.35
N LEU A 123 10.77 -1.70 3.28
CA LEU A 123 10.59 -0.78 2.15
C LEU A 123 9.87 0.50 2.58
N ILE A 124 8.81 0.41 3.39
CA ILE A 124 8.10 1.60 3.90
C ILE A 124 9.01 2.45 4.81
N LYS A 125 9.78 1.82 5.70
CA LYS A 125 10.76 2.55 6.54
C LYS A 125 11.81 3.26 5.67
N LYS A 126 12.27 2.60 4.60
CA LYS A 126 13.24 3.16 3.65
C LYS A 126 12.67 4.30 2.83
N GLU A 127 11.43 4.19 2.35
CA GLU A 127 10.70 5.25 1.64
C GLU A 127 10.62 6.50 2.51
N LEU A 128 10.10 6.37 3.74
CA LEU A 128 9.97 7.51 4.63
C LEU A 128 11.32 8.16 4.94
N GLN A 129 12.34 7.35 5.25
CA GLN A 129 13.64 7.90 5.57
C GLN A 129 14.12 8.83 4.43
N LYS A 130 13.93 8.40 3.18
CA LYS A 130 14.27 9.21 2.01
C LYS A 130 13.38 10.45 1.87
N ASP A 131 12.09 10.34 2.16
CA ASP A 131 11.16 11.48 2.17
C ASP A 131 11.56 12.53 3.21
N ILE A 132 11.95 12.12 4.42
CA ILE A 132 12.46 13.04 5.46
C ILE A 132 13.77 13.69 5.00
N GLU A 133 14.69 12.93 4.42
CA GLU A 133 15.93 13.48 3.85
C GLU A 133 15.64 14.51 2.74
N LEU A 134 14.65 14.24 1.87
CA LEU A 134 14.19 15.18 0.86
C LEU A 134 13.60 16.46 1.48
N GLN A 135 12.76 16.34 2.51
CA GLN A 135 12.22 17.49 3.23
C GLN A 135 13.34 18.34 3.86
N ILE A 136 14.39 17.71 4.41
CA ILE A 136 15.56 18.44 4.94
C ILE A 136 16.31 19.17 3.81
N LEU A 137 16.44 18.57 2.63
CA LEU A 137 17.04 19.24 1.47
C LEU A 137 16.18 20.43 0.99
N GLN A 138 14.85 20.29 0.99
CA GLN A 138 13.94 21.39 0.70
C GLN A 138 14.15 22.56 1.68
N MET A 139 14.23 22.26 2.97
CA MET A 139 14.52 23.25 4.01
C MET A 139 15.84 23.97 3.75
N LYS A 140 16.91 23.23 3.45
CA LYS A 140 18.21 23.79 3.10
C LYS A 140 18.11 24.68 1.88
N CYS A 141 17.40 24.26 0.83
CA CYS A 141 17.24 25.04 -0.40
C CYS A 141 16.53 26.39 -0.16
N ILE A 142 15.55 26.42 0.73
CA ILE A 142 14.81 27.64 1.10
C ILE A 142 15.74 28.68 1.76
N HIS A 143 16.68 28.22 2.60
CA HIS A 143 17.58 29.08 3.37
C HIS A 143 18.97 29.27 2.75
N ALA A 144 19.28 28.55 1.68
CA ALA A 144 20.58 28.58 1.01
C ALA A 144 20.76 29.83 0.15
N LYS A 145 22.02 30.24 -0.03
CA LYS A 145 22.38 31.28 -1.00
C LYS A 145 22.14 30.79 -2.43
N GLU A 146 21.92 31.71 -3.37
CA GLU A 146 21.56 31.34 -4.75
C GLU A 146 22.62 30.43 -5.42
N ASN A 147 23.90 30.65 -5.12
CA ASN A 147 25.01 29.83 -5.62
C ASN A 147 25.03 28.40 -5.05
N GLU A 148 24.38 28.13 -3.92
CA GLU A 148 24.29 26.80 -3.29
C GLU A 148 23.06 26.02 -3.74
N LYS A 149 21.99 26.71 -4.19
CA LYS A 149 20.71 26.10 -4.55
C LYS A 149 20.83 25.09 -5.69
N SER A 150 21.70 25.33 -6.68
CA SER A 150 21.91 24.40 -7.79
C SER A 150 22.35 23.01 -7.32
N ASN A 151 23.32 22.96 -6.41
CA ASN A 151 23.80 21.72 -5.81
C ASN A 151 22.71 21.03 -4.97
N ILE A 152 21.95 21.81 -4.19
CA ILE A 152 20.86 21.24 -3.36
C ILE A 152 19.76 20.65 -4.26
N ARG A 153 19.40 21.30 -5.38
CA ARG A 153 18.44 20.76 -6.35
C ARG A 153 18.92 19.45 -6.98
N ALA A 154 20.21 19.34 -7.29
CA ALA A 154 20.79 18.08 -7.78
C ALA A 154 20.66 16.95 -6.73
N GLN A 155 20.93 17.25 -5.46
CA GLN A 155 20.73 16.29 -4.36
C GLN A 155 19.26 15.90 -4.18
N MET A 156 18.34 16.86 -4.31
CA MET A 156 16.90 16.59 -4.26
C MET A 156 16.45 15.67 -5.41
N ALA A 157 16.94 15.91 -6.63
CA ALA A 157 16.65 15.06 -7.78
C ALA A 157 17.16 13.63 -7.58
N ALA A 158 18.38 13.46 -7.06
CA ALA A 158 18.91 12.14 -6.70
C ALA A 158 18.03 11.45 -5.65
N LYS A 159 17.59 12.18 -4.61
CA LYS A 159 16.73 11.63 -3.56
C LYS A 159 15.35 11.22 -4.08
N LEU A 160 14.77 12.00 -5.00
CA LEU A 160 13.51 11.67 -5.66
C LEU A 160 13.61 10.38 -6.51
N ASN A 161 14.71 10.19 -7.23
CA ASN A 161 14.95 8.92 -7.94
C ASN A 161 15.03 7.75 -6.96
N GLU A 162 15.77 7.90 -5.86
CA GLU A 162 15.84 6.85 -4.84
C GLU A 162 14.47 6.54 -4.20
N ILE A 163 13.58 7.52 -4.05
CA ILE A 163 12.20 7.32 -3.57
C ILE A 163 11.38 6.57 -4.63
N PHE A 164 11.53 6.95 -5.90
CA PHE A 164 10.87 6.28 -7.01
C PHE A 164 11.24 4.79 -7.07
N ASP A 165 12.52 4.45 -7.00
CA ASP A 165 13.00 3.06 -7.01
C ASP A 165 12.40 2.23 -5.87
N VAL A 166 12.27 2.82 -4.67
CA VAL A 166 11.64 2.16 -3.52
C VAL A 166 10.15 1.92 -3.76
N LYS A 167 9.42 2.92 -4.29
CA LYS A 167 8.00 2.79 -4.63
C LYS A 167 7.76 1.76 -5.74
N GLU A 168 8.63 1.73 -6.75
CA GLU A 168 8.58 0.74 -7.82
C GLU A 168 8.77 -0.67 -7.25
N THR A 169 9.77 -0.86 -6.37
CA THR A 169 9.98 -2.14 -5.67
C THR A 169 8.75 -2.55 -4.86
N MET A 170 8.14 -1.62 -4.12
CA MET A 170 6.91 -1.90 -3.36
C MET A 170 5.76 -2.33 -4.26
N LYS A 171 5.61 -1.70 -5.43
CA LYS A 171 4.58 -2.05 -6.42
C LYS A 171 4.85 -3.40 -7.07
N ALA A 172 6.10 -3.72 -7.38
CA ALA A 172 6.47 -5.04 -7.90
C ALA A 172 6.13 -6.16 -6.90
N GLU A 173 6.44 -5.98 -5.62
CA GLU A 173 6.08 -6.95 -4.57
C GLU A 173 4.55 -7.06 -4.37
N GLU A 174 3.82 -5.95 -4.47
CA GLU A 174 2.36 -5.95 -4.43
C GLU A 174 1.76 -6.74 -5.59
N ILE A 175 2.27 -6.55 -6.82
CA ILE A 175 1.85 -7.32 -8.00
C ILE A 175 2.08 -8.81 -7.77
N LYS A 176 3.29 -9.20 -7.34
CA LYS A 176 3.65 -10.59 -7.08
C LYS A 176 2.73 -11.25 -6.04
N TYR A 177 2.40 -10.54 -4.97
CA TYR A 177 1.45 -11.01 -3.96
C TYR A 177 0.05 -11.22 -4.54
N LEU A 178 -0.45 -10.25 -5.31
CA LEU A 178 -1.77 -10.34 -5.94
C LEU A 178 -1.86 -11.48 -6.95
N GLU A 179 -0.81 -11.70 -7.75
CA GLU A 179 -0.72 -12.82 -8.68
C GLU A 179 -0.78 -14.17 -7.96
N SER A 180 -0.02 -14.33 -6.86
CA SER A 180 -0.09 -15.52 -6.01
C SER A 180 -1.50 -15.75 -5.48
N ARG A 181 -2.14 -14.69 -4.97
CA ARG A 181 -3.49 -14.76 -4.41
C ARG A 181 -4.53 -15.13 -5.47
N ILE A 182 -4.41 -14.62 -6.68
CA ILE A 182 -5.26 -14.98 -7.82
C ILE A 182 -5.11 -16.47 -8.13
N ASN A 183 -3.89 -17.00 -8.14
CA ASN A 183 -3.64 -18.41 -8.42
C ASN A 183 -4.24 -19.33 -7.33
N GLU A 184 -4.09 -18.98 -6.06
CA GLU A 184 -4.73 -19.70 -4.95
C GLU A 184 -6.25 -19.73 -5.08
N LEU A 185 -6.86 -18.57 -5.35
CA LEU A 185 -8.32 -18.46 -5.50
C LEU A 185 -8.81 -19.27 -6.71
N LYS A 186 -8.08 -19.27 -7.82
CA LYS A 186 -8.38 -20.12 -8.99
C LYS A 186 -8.29 -21.60 -8.64
N ALA A 187 -7.27 -22.02 -7.90
CA ALA A 187 -7.12 -23.41 -7.46
C ALA A 187 -8.28 -23.84 -6.54
N SER A 188 -8.61 -23.01 -5.55
CA SER A 188 -9.74 -23.23 -4.64
C SER A 188 -11.07 -23.30 -5.39
N LEU A 189 -11.29 -22.41 -6.37
CA LEU A 189 -12.50 -22.42 -7.21
C LEU A 189 -12.60 -23.72 -8.01
N LYS A 190 -11.50 -24.16 -8.62
CA LYS A 190 -11.46 -25.42 -9.39
C LYS A 190 -11.76 -26.63 -8.52
N GLU A 191 -11.20 -26.69 -7.32
CA GLU A 191 -11.50 -27.74 -6.35
C GLU A 191 -12.97 -27.74 -5.94
N ARG A 192 -13.53 -26.56 -5.65
CA ARG A 192 -14.95 -26.40 -5.32
C ARG A 192 -15.86 -26.83 -6.47
N GLN A 193 -15.48 -26.51 -7.72
CA GLN A 193 -16.22 -26.94 -8.91
C GLN A 193 -16.17 -28.47 -9.08
N LYS A 194 -15.01 -29.10 -8.89
CA LYS A 194 -14.85 -30.56 -8.92
C LYS A 194 -15.74 -31.24 -7.87
N ASN A 195 -15.82 -30.65 -6.67
CA ASN A 195 -16.56 -31.20 -5.54
C ASN A 195 -18.01 -30.69 -5.45
N LYS A 196 -18.51 -29.98 -6.48
CA LYS A 196 -19.80 -29.28 -6.43
C LYS A 196 -20.94 -30.20 -6.00
N ASN A 197 -21.07 -31.38 -6.60
CA ASN A 197 -22.17 -32.29 -6.31
C ASN A 197 -22.13 -32.79 -4.87
N ALA A 198 -20.95 -33.19 -4.37
CA ALA A 198 -20.76 -33.61 -2.98
C ALA A 198 -21.04 -32.47 -1.98
N ILE A 199 -20.64 -31.23 -2.31
CA ILE A 199 -20.94 -30.05 -1.50
C ILE A 199 -22.45 -29.80 -1.46
N VAL A 200 -23.14 -29.89 -2.59
CA VAL A 200 -24.60 -29.72 -2.68
C VAL A 200 -25.32 -30.82 -1.92
N GLU A 201 -24.93 -32.07 -2.07
CA GLU A 201 -25.53 -33.21 -1.37
C GLU A 201 -25.34 -33.09 0.15
N LYS A 202 -24.12 -32.76 0.61
CA LYS A 202 -23.86 -32.47 2.02
C LYS A 202 -24.78 -31.36 2.53
N LYS A 203 -24.93 -30.28 1.76
CA LYS A 203 -25.76 -29.15 2.16
C LYS A 203 -27.25 -29.50 2.17
N LEU A 204 -27.69 -30.34 1.24
CA LEU A 204 -29.07 -30.84 1.20
C LEU A 204 -29.38 -31.68 2.45
N LYS A 205 -28.49 -32.61 2.84
CA LYS A 205 -28.62 -33.40 4.07
C LYS A 205 -28.69 -32.51 5.33
N GLU A 206 -27.82 -31.50 5.42
CA GLU A 206 -27.86 -30.52 6.52
C GLU A 206 -29.21 -29.78 6.60
N VAL A 207 -29.75 -29.33 5.46
CA VAL A 207 -31.02 -28.58 5.40
C VAL A 207 -32.21 -29.46 5.77
N LEU A 208 -32.23 -30.70 5.30
CA LEU A 208 -33.28 -31.67 5.61
C LEU A 208 -33.20 -32.17 7.06
N ARG A 209 -32.16 -31.79 7.83
CA ARG A 209 -31.87 -32.29 9.18
C ARG A 209 -31.85 -33.82 9.24
N GLU A 210 -31.48 -34.44 8.13
CA GLU A 210 -31.18 -35.87 8.11
C GLU A 210 -30.00 -36.04 9.06
N LYS A 211 -30.26 -36.62 10.24
CA LYS A 211 -29.22 -36.88 11.24
C LYS A 211 -28.13 -37.67 10.53
N ASN A 212 -26.97 -37.05 10.35
CA ASN A 212 -25.76 -37.85 10.34
C ASN A 212 -25.68 -38.40 11.76
N ASP A 213 -25.79 -39.73 11.91
CA ASP A 213 -25.41 -40.39 13.13
C ASP A 213 -23.92 -40.08 13.36
N LEU A 214 -23.67 -38.99 14.07
CA LEU A 214 -22.40 -38.69 14.70
C LEU A 214 -22.29 -39.66 15.88
N THR A 215 -21.97 -40.92 15.59
CA THR A 215 -21.32 -41.79 16.55
C THR A 215 -19.90 -41.28 16.72
N TRP A 216 -19.65 -40.65 17.86
CA TRP A 216 -18.31 -40.38 18.35
C TRP A 216 -17.81 -41.66 19.04
N ASP A 217 -17.18 -42.55 18.28
CA ASP A 217 -16.36 -43.64 18.82
C ASP A 217 -14.88 -43.23 18.84
#